data_AF-A0A0C2CFE6-F1
#
_entry.id   AF-A0A0C2CFE6-F1
#
_cell.length_a   1.000
_cell.length_b   1.000
_cell.length_c   1.000
_cell.angle_alpha   90.00
_cell.angle_beta   90.00
_cell.angle_gamma   90.00
#
_symmetry.space_group_name_H-M   'P 1'
#
loop_
_entity.id
_entity.type
_entity.pdbx_description
1 polymer ?
#
loop_
_entity_poly.entity_id
_entity_poly.type
_entity_poly.pdbx_seq_one_letter_code
_entity_poly.pdbx_strand_id
1 'polypeptide(L)'
;MTAEKAFRVVNLLNGLYTVFDNIIDKHDVYKVETIGDGYLCVSGLPRRNGKEHAKEIGSMSLEFMGSLANFTIPHLPQERINLRIGVHSDTVNTASRMESNGKPGFIHLSYDANKVLEELGGFETEPRGEVIIKVCFYVV
;
A
#
# COMPACT_ATOMS: atom_id res chain seq x y z
N MET A 1 -25.79 22.33 6.21
CA MET A 1 -24.55 21.70 5.73
C MET A 1 -24.89 20.28 5.33
N THR A 2 -25.23 20.07 4.06
CA THR A 2 -26.29 19.13 3.62
C THR A 2 -25.73 17.91 2.89
N ALA A 3 -26.48 16.80 2.91
CA ALA A 3 -26.13 15.44 2.48
C ALA A 3 -25.35 15.28 1.16
N GLU A 4 -25.42 16.26 0.27
CA GLU A 4 -24.68 16.30 -1.00
C GLU A 4 -23.15 16.23 -0.81
N LYS A 5 -22.61 16.86 0.25
CA LYS A 5 -21.16 16.75 0.55
C LYS A 5 -20.77 15.33 0.95
N ALA A 6 -21.60 14.66 1.76
CA ALA A 6 -21.34 13.29 2.20
C ALA A 6 -21.39 12.32 1.01
N PHE A 7 -22.37 12.48 0.11
CA PHE A 7 -22.49 11.63 -1.08
C PHE A 7 -21.28 11.75 -2.02
N ARG A 8 -20.73 12.97 -2.18
CA ARG A 8 -19.51 13.19 -2.98
C ARG A 8 -18.29 12.47 -2.41
N VAL A 9 -18.13 12.49 -1.08
CA VAL A 9 -17.05 11.77 -0.39
C VAL A 9 -17.23 10.26 -0.52
N VAL A 10 -18.45 9.74 -0.36
CA VAL A 10 -18.73 8.30 -0.51
C VAL A 10 -18.42 7.83 -1.94
N ASN A 11 -18.84 8.55 -2.97
CA ASN A 11 -18.55 8.19 -4.36
C ASN A 11 -17.04 8.24 -4.67
N LEU A 12 -16.32 9.20 -4.08
CA LEU A 12 -14.88 9.28 -4.19
C LEU A 12 -14.21 8.03 -3.58
N LEU A 13 -14.55 7.71 -2.34
CA LEU A 13 -14.00 6.55 -1.63
C LEU A 13 -14.35 5.25 -2.35
N ASN A 14 -15.59 5.08 -2.79
CA ASN A 14 -16.02 3.90 -3.54
C ASN A 14 -15.25 3.74 -4.86
N GLY A 15 -15.04 4.84 -5.60
CA GLY A 15 -14.26 4.81 -6.84
C GLY A 15 -12.81 4.42 -6.57
N LEU A 16 -12.20 4.99 -5.54
CA LEU A 16 -10.83 4.67 -5.12
C LEU A 16 -10.69 3.20 -4.70
N TYR A 17 -11.60 2.73 -3.85
CA TYR A 17 -11.61 1.36 -3.35
C TYR A 17 -11.84 0.34 -4.47
N THR A 18 -12.68 0.65 -5.46
CA THR A 18 -12.87 -0.20 -6.63
C THR A 18 -11.58 -0.31 -7.44
N VAL A 19 -10.84 0.78 -7.63
CA VAL A 19 -9.54 0.75 -8.32
C VAL A 19 -8.54 -0.11 -7.54
N PHE A 20 -8.48 0.04 -6.22
CA PHE A 20 -7.56 -0.72 -5.39
C PHE A 20 -7.90 -2.20 -5.35
N ASP A 21 -9.17 -2.56 -5.17
CA ASP A 21 -9.61 -3.95 -5.18
C ASP A 21 -9.28 -4.62 -6.54
N ASN A 22 -9.47 -3.93 -7.66
CA ASN A 22 -9.07 -4.42 -8.98
C ASN A 22 -7.55 -4.63 -9.14
N ILE A 23 -6.72 -3.89 -8.40
CA ILE A 23 -5.26 -4.08 -8.41
C ILE A 23 -4.90 -5.27 -7.52
N ILE A 24 -5.50 -5.36 -6.33
CA ILE A 24 -5.29 -6.49 -5.40
C ILE A 24 -5.65 -7.81 -6.10
N ASP A 25 -6.78 -7.85 -6.81
CA ASP A 25 -7.27 -9.05 -7.51
C ASP A 25 -6.33 -9.56 -8.63
N LYS A 26 -5.39 -8.74 -9.10
CA LYS A 26 -4.38 -9.14 -10.10
C LYS A 26 -3.14 -9.79 -9.49
N HIS A 27 -2.95 -9.65 -8.18
CA HIS A 27 -1.74 -10.09 -7.48
C HIS A 27 -2.09 -11.28 -6.56
N ASP A 28 -1.09 -12.11 -6.25
CA ASP A 28 -1.24 -13.18 -5.25
C ASP A 28 -1.16 -12.58 -3.84
N VAL A 29 -2.19 -11.82 -3.48
CA VAL A 29 -2.28 -11.04 -2.25
C VAL A 29 -3.64 -11.23 -1.61
N TYR A 30 -3.63 -11.51 -0.31
CA TYR A 30 -4.80 -11.60 0.54
C TYR A 30 -5.08 -10.26 1.23
N LYS A 31 -6.27 -9.69 0.99
CA LYS A 31 -6.77 -8.51 1.70
C LYS A 31 -7.22 -8.91 3.11
N VAL A 32 -6.57 -8.37 4.13
CA VAL A 32 -6.95 -8.56 5.53
C VAL A 32 -7.93 -7.47 5.94
N GLU A 33 -9.06 -7.88 6.51
CA GLU A 33 -10.01 -6.95 7.11
C GLU A 33 -9.41 -6.33 8.38
N THR A 34 -9.21 -5.02 8.37
CA THR A 34 -8.69 -4.26 9.52
C THR A 34 -9.70 -3.26 10.07
N ILE A 35 -9.51 -2.90 11.34
CA ILE A 35 -10.27 -1.83 11.98
C ILE A 35 -9.56 -0.51 11.67
N GLY A 36 -10.19 0.37 10.87
CA GLY A 36 -9.65 1.68 10.52
C GLY A 36 -9.89 2.07 9.06
N ASP A 37 -9.16 3.08 8.58
CA ASP A 37 -9.19 3.62 7.22
C ASP A 37 -8.06 3.07 6.32
N GLY A 38 -7.22 2.18 6.84
CA GLY A 38 -6.10 1.57 6.13
C GLY A 38 -6.46 0.30 5.35
N TYR A 39 -5.70 0.04 4.28
CA TYR A 39 -5.69 -1.24 3.57
C TYR A 39 -4.57 -2.12 4.09
N LEU A 40 -4.91 -3.29 4.63
CA LEU A 40 -3.92 -4.31 4.95
C LEU A 40 -3.97 -5.43 3.92
N CYS A 41 -2.82 -5.69 3.31
CA CYS A 41 -2.65 -6.70 2.28
C CYS A 41 -1.43 -7.55 2.61
N VAL A 42 -1.55 -8.86 2.34
CA VAL A 42 -0.57 -9.86 2.72
C VAL A 42 -0.35 -10.84 1.59
N SER A 43 0.91 -11.14 1.26
CA SER A 43 1.24 -12.24 0.35
C SER A 43 1.93 -13.38 1.09
N GLY A 44 1.80 -14.61 0.59
CA GLY A 44 2.31 -15.83 1.25
C GLY A 44 1.36 -16.45 2.29
N LEU A 45 0.14 -15.90 2.43
CA LEU A 45 -0.94 -16.46 3.27
C LEU A 45 -2.28 -16.46 2.52
N PRO A 46 -3.17 -17.44 2.79
CA PRO A 46 -2.98 -18.60 3.66
C PRO A 46 -2.06 -19.68 3.07
N ARG A 47 -1.71 -19.55 1.78
CA ARG A 47 -0.78 -20.45 1.09
C ARG A 47 0.57 -19.75 0.91
N ARG A 48 1.63 -20.42 1.32
CA ARG A 48 3.00 -19.95 1.10
C ARG A 48 3.33 -19.97 -0.40
N ASN A 49 3.93 -18.90 -0.90
CA ASN A 49 4.32 -18.76 -2.31
C ASN A 49 5.85 -18.58 -2.48
N GLY A 50 6.65 -19.09 -1.55
CA GLY A 50 8.11 -19.06 -1.65
C GLY A 50 8.66 -17.65 -1.47
N LYS A 51 9.49 -17.15 -2.40
CA LYS A 51 9.99 -15.77 -2.40
C LYS A 51 9.12 -14.81 -3.21
N GLU A 52 8.08 -15.30 -3.91
CA GLU A 52 7.25 -14.45 -4.76
C GLU A 52 6.43 -13.43 -3.95
N HIS A 53 6.10 -13.72 -2.67
CA HIS A 53 5.35 -12.78 -1.82
C HIS A 53 5.91 -11.35 -1.79
N ALA A 54 7.24 -11.19 -1.73
CA ALA A 54 7.84 -9.86 -1.73
C ALA A 54 7.64 -9.15 -3.08
N LYS A 55 7.78 -9.87 -4.19
CA LYS A 55 7.53 -9.35 -5.53
C LYS A 55 6.06 -8.95 -5.71
N GLU A 56 5.12 -9.78 -5.28
CA GLU A 56 3.68 -9.50 -5.36
C GLU A 56 3.34 -8.21 -4.60
N ILE A 57 3.82 -8.05 -3.37
CA ILE A 57 3.59 -6.84 -2.57
C ILE A 57 4.31 -5.62 -3.17
N GLY A 58 5.53 -5.79 -3.66
CA GLY A 58 6.30 -4.72 -4.32
C GLY A 58 5.61 -4.22 -5.59
N SER A 59 5.21 -5.13 -6.48
CA SER A 59 4.50 -4.83 -7.72
C SER A 59 3.14 -4.18 -7.46
N MET A 60 2.35 -4.74 -6.54
CA MET A 60 1.06 -4.17 -6.14
C MET A 60 1.22 -2.74 -5.60
N SER A 61 2.24 -2.50 -4.77
CA SER A 61 2.52 -1.18 -4.21
C SER A 61 2.85 -0.15 -5.29
N LEU A 62 3.62 -0.54 -6.31
CA LEU A 62 3.92 0.32 -7.46
C LEU A 62 2.67 0.59 -8.31
N GLU A 63 1.81 -0.42 -8.53
CA GLU A 63 0.54 -0.24 -9.26
C GLU A 63 -0.41 0.70 -8.53
N PHE A 64 -0.51 0.64 -7.20
CA PHE A 64 -1.29 1.62 -6.43
C PHE A 64 -0.80 3.05 -6.68
N MET A 65 0.51 3.28 -6.57
CA MET A 65 1.10 4.59 -6.81
C MET A 65 0.86 5.08 -8.25
N GLY A 66 1.00 4.19 -9.23
CA GLY A 66 0.75 4.47 -10.64
C GLY A 66 -0.73 4.78 -10.95
N SER A 67 -1.65 4.06 -10.32
CA SER A 67 -3.10 4.23 -10.52
C SER A 67 -3.57 5.63 -10.09
N LEU A 68 -2.95 6.20 -9.06
CA LEU A 68 -3.30 7.52 -8.56
C LEU A 68 -2.87 8.66 -9.48
N ALA A 69 -1.86 8.45 -10.33
CA ALA A 69 -1.46 9.45 -11.30
C ALA A 69 -2.59 9.78 -12.30
N ASN A 70 -3.45 8.79 -12.59
CA ASN A 70 -4.58 8.92 -13.51
C ASN A 70 -5.93 9.08 -12.80
N PHE A 71 -5.96 8.96 -11.48
CA PHE A 71 -7.20 9.06 -10.72
C PHE A 71 -7.63 10.53 -10.60
N THR A 72 -8.83 10.84 -11.10
CA THR A 72 -9.38 12.20 -11.06
C THR A 72 -10.68 12.22 -10.27
N ILE A 73 -10.85 13.25 -9.44
CA ILE A 73 -12.05 13.45 -8.65
C ILE A 73 -12.99 14.36 -9.46
N PRO A 74 -14.14 13.87 -9.96
CA PRO A 74 -15.00 14.65 -10.86
C PRO A 74 -15.43 16.01 -10.28
N HIS A 75 -15.58 16.09 -8.96
CA HIS A 75 -15.97 17.31 -8.24
C HIS A 75 -14.78 18.14 -7.71
N LEU A 76 -13.54 17.63 -7.81
CA LEU A 76 -12.29 18.28 -7.37
C LEU A 76 -11.13 17.93 -8.33
N PRO A 77 -11.18 18.35 -9.60
CA PRO A 77 -10.22 17.92 -10.63
C PRO A 77 -8.78 18.41 -10.41
N GLN A 78 -8.58 19.40 -9.52
CA GLN A 78 -7.26 19.93 -9.16
C GLN A 78 -6.64 19.24 -7.94
N GLU A 79 -7.44 18.49 -7.17
CA GLU A 79 -6.96 17.81 -5.97
C GLU A 79 -6.27 16.51 -6.33
N ARG A 80 -5.17 16.22 -5.63
CA ARG A 80 -4.42 14.97 -5.79
C ARG A 80 -4.48 14.16 -4.51
N ILE A 81 -4.78 12.88 -4.67
CA ILE A 81 -4.73 11.91 -3.57
C ILE A 81 -3.28 11.45 -3.43
N ASN A 82 -2.78 11.40 -2.20
CA ASN A 82 -1.46 10.85 -1.90
C ASN A 82 -1.63 9.64 -0.98
N LEU A 83 -0.99 8.53 -1.33
CA LEU A 83 -0.90 7.36 -0.47
C LEU A 83 0.35 7.41 0.40
N ARG A 84 0.25 6.75 1.54
CA ARG A 84 1.39 6.32 2.33
C ARG A 84 1.36 4.80 2.30
N ILE A 85 2.37 4.22 1.69
CA ILE A 85 2.54 2.77 1.57
C ILE A 85 3.79 2.45 2.37
N GLY A 86 3.76 1.38 3.15
CA GLY A 86 5.01 0.83 3.67
C GLY A 86 4.99 -0.68 3.56
N VAL A 87 6.12 -1.37 3.61
CA VAL A 87 6.21 -2.80 3.36
C VAL A 87 7.13 -3.42 4.40
N HIS A 88 6.72 -4.56 4.95
CA HIS A 88 7.33 -5.20 6.09
C HIS A 88 7.28 -6.73 5.97
N SER A 89 8.37 -7.40 6.37
CA SER A 89 8.54 -8.85 6.27
C SER A 89 8.74 -9.56 7.62
N ASP A 90 8.09 -9.07 8.67
CA ASP A 90 8.08 -9.62 10.05
C ASP A 90 6.70 -9.35 10.69
N THR A 91 6.44 -9.72 11.96
CA THR A 91 5.13 -9.74 12.64
C THR A 91 4.26 -8.47 12.55
N VAL A 92 2.93 -8.66 12.53
CA VAL A 92 1.93 -7.58 12.34
C VAL A 92 2.08 -6.46 13.39
N ASN A 93 2.56 -6.79 14.58
CA ASN A 93 2.82 -5.84 15.66
C ASN A 93 4.00 -4.89 15.40
N THR A 94 5.02 -5.31 14.64
CA THR A 94 6.10 -4.43 14.20
C THR A 94 5.56 -3.47 13.13
N ALA A 95 4.65 -3.99 12.32
CA ALA A 95 4.00 -3.41 11.15
C ALA A 95 2.90 -2.35 11.47
N SER A 96 2.15 -2.46 12.57
CA SER A 96 1.15 -1.43 12.93
C SER A 96 1.76 -0.13 13.47
N ARG A 97 2.86 -0.23 14.22
CA ARG A 97 3.65 0.93 14.70
C ARG A 97 4.29 1.71 13.57
N MET A 98 4.19 1.12 12.40
CA MET A 98 4.86 1.50 11.23
C MET A 98 4.06 2.73 10.70
N GLU A 99 2.81 2.64 10.28
CA GLU A 99 2.02 3.68 9.57
C GLU A 99 2.18 5.19 9.86
N SER A 100 2.41 5.59 11.10
CA SER A 100 2.24 6.97 11.57
C SER A 100 3.24 8.01 10.99
N ASN A 101 4.35 7.60 10.38
CA ASN A 101 5.47 8.50 10.00
C ASN A 101 5.90 8.45 8.51
N GLY A 102 5.17 7.72 7.65
CA GLY A 102 5.50 7.62 6.22
C GLY A 102 5.39 8.96 5.50
N LYS A 103 6.33 9.27 4.60
CA LYS A 103 6.20 10.46 3.73
C LYS A 103 5.12 10.17 2.67
N PRO A 104 4.09 11.02 2.50
CA PRO A 104 3.10 10.86 1.43
C PRO A 104 3.79 10.80 0.08
N GLY A 105 3.28 9.95 -0.81
CA GLY A 105 3.80 9.82 -2.16
C GLY A 105 4.99 8.87 -2.30
N PHE A 106 5.35 8.14 -1.24
CA PHE A 106 6.48 7.20 -1.24
C PHE A 106 6.09 5.85 -0.63
N ILE A 107 6.75 4.80 -1.11
CA ILE A 107 6.71 3.43 -0.56
C ILE A 107 7.88 3.30 0.41
N HIS A 108 7.62 2.98 1.68
CA HIS A 108 8.66 2.83 2.71
C HIS A 108 8.89 1.36 3.02
N LEU A 109 10.11 0.87 2.88
CA LEU A 109 10.44 -0.54 3.15
C LEU A 109 11.10 -0.69 4.52
N SER A 110 10.81 -1.76 5.25
CA SER A 110 11.72 -2.20 6.31
C SER A 110 13.00 -2.76 5.72
N TYR A 111 14.05 -2.83 6.55
CA TYR A 111 15.34 -3.40 6.14
C TYR A 111 15.20 -4.81 5.56
N ASP A 112 14.48 -5.69 6.25
CA ASP A 112 14.30 -7.07 5.80
C ASP A 112 13.50 -7.16 4.49
N ALA A 113 12.45 -6.35 4.34
CA ALA A 113 11.66 -6.31 3.11
C ALA A 113 12.49 -5.79 1.92
N ASN A 114 13.30 -4.76 2.14
CA ASN A 114 14.22 -4.24 1.13
C ASN A 114 15.22 -5.30 0.70
N LYS A 115 15.82 -6.02 1.65
CA LYS A 115 16.78 -7.09 1.35
C LYS A 115 16.17 -8.18 0.47
N VAL A 116 14.94 -8.60 0.74
CA VAL A 116 14.26 -9.62 -0.08
C VAL A 116 13.99 -9.08 -1.50
N LEU A 117 13.59 -7.82 -1.64
CA LEU A 117 13.36 -7.19 -2.95
C LEU A 117 14.65 -7.01 -3.75
N GLU A 118 15.75 -6.62 -3.09
CA GLU A 118 17.08 -6.52 -3.72
C GLU A 118 17.58 -7.88 -4.21
N GLU A 119 17.36 -8.95 -3.42
CA GLU A 119 17.69 -10.32 -3.84
C GLU A 119 16.86 -10.80 -5.05
N LEU A 120 15.59 -10.37 -5.15
CA LEU A 120 14.71 -10.70 -6.27
C LEU A 120 15.09 -9.94 -7.55
N GLY A 121 15.56 -8.70 -7.41
CA GLY A 121 15.88 -7.79 -8.51
C GLY A 121 14.64 -7.17 -9.17
N GLY A 122 14.86 -6.14 -10.01
CA GLY A 122 13.80 -5.43 -10.73
C GLY A 122 13.13 -4.29 -9.96
N PHE A 123 13.57 -4.01 -8.74
CA PHE A 123 13.12 -2.88 -7.92
C PHE A 123 14.30 -1.95 -7.63
N GLU A 124 14.10 -0.66 -7.81
CA GLU A 124 15.07 0.37 -7.42
C GLU A 124 14.68 0.93 -6.07
N THR A 125 15.59 0.87 -5.10
CA THR A 125 15.38 1.38 -3.74
C THR A 125 16.50 2.34 -3.37
N GLU A 126 16.16 3.37 -2.59
CA GLU A 126 17.13 4.34 -2.09
C GLU A 126 17.07 4.40 -0.54
N PRO A 127 18.23 4.37 0.15
CA PRO A 127 18.26 4.51 1.58
C PRO A 127 17.86 5.93 1.98
N ARG A 128 16.85 6.03 2.85
CA ARG A 128 16.32 7.32 3.33
C ARG A 128 17.18 7.99 4.43
N GLY A 129 18.25 7.33 4.88
CA GLY A 129 19.08 7.72 6.05
C GLY A 129 18.64 7.03 7.36
N GLU A 130 19.35 7.29 8.47
CA GLU A 130 18.92 6.86 9.82
C GLU A 130 17.67 7.63 10.23
N VAL A 131 16.53 7.12 9.81
CA VAL A 131 15.24 7.55 10.31
C VAL A 131 14.60 6.30 10.87
N ILE A 132 14.18 6.36 12.14
CA ILE A 132 13.35 5.32 12.78
C ILE A 132 11.99 5.38 12.08
N ILE A 133 11.93 4.83 10.88
CA ILE A 133 10.73 4.75 10.07
C ILE A 133 10.17 3.39 10.33
N LYS A 134 8.93 3.46 10.70
CA LYS A 134 8.04 2.37 10.81
C LYS A 134 6.97 2.78 9.69
N VAL A 135 6.49 1.95 8.70
CA VAL A 135 5.16 1.85 7.93
C VAL A 135 4.98 0.51 7.13
N CYS A 136 3.76 -0.10 7.03
CA CYS A 136 3.49 -1.54 6.75
C CYS A 136 2.51 -1.94 5.60
N PHE A 137 2.89 -3.06 4.96
CA PHE A 137 2.20 -4.08 4.14
C PHE A 137 2.92 -5.38 4.50
N TYR A 138 2.25 -6.53 4.51
CA TYR A 138 2.80 -7.75 5.12
C TYR A 138 3.34 -8.73 4.07
N VAL A 139 4.56 -9.20 4.28
CA VAL A 139 5.31 -10.15 3.44
C VAL A 139 5.58 -11.37 4.34
N VAL A 140 4.96 -12.55 4.07
CA VAL A 140 5.09 -13.78 4.90
C VAL A 140 5.77 -14.93 4.19
#